data_AF-A0A1I0GXI6-F1
#
_entry.id   AF-A0A1I0GXI6-F1
#
_cell.length_a   1.000
_cell.length_b   1.000
_cell.length_c   1.000
_cell.angle_alpha   90.00
_cell.angle_beta   90.00
_cell.angle_gamma   90.00
#
_symmetry.space_group_name_H-M   'P 1'
#
loop_
_entity.id
_entity.type
_entity.pdbx_description
1 polymer ?
#
loop_
_entity_poly.entity_id
_entity_poly.type
_entity_poly.pdbx_seq_one_letter_code
_entity_poly.pdbx_strand_id
1 'polypeptide(L)'
;MNSGIKVFEVDKEKLAVTFSYNSKIVEKIKKIDGRIWDQEQKRWVIPNNSVSINQLAKLFEKEGIIWADEINYPSGHDAYSLDSDENQLLTEMGKIITLKGYSLKTRKAYLGHVKRFIEFIKKPPYQLEKEDISKYMLFLLEEQESSHAYANQALSSLKILYDSVLDKEKVDFNIPRPKKERKLPNILSQEEVLTILQSLKNKKHRALLFLIYSAGLRVGEVVRLKIEDIDSKRMLIHIRQGKGRKDRYTILSEAALNILREYVRVERPQKWLFPGGKEGNFLTERSVQRVFENALKDAKIIKKASVHTLRHSFATHLLEGGTDLRYIQELLGHNSSKTTEIYTHVSKTNLSKIESPLDSLIKGS
;
A
#
# COMPACT_ATOMS: atom_id res chain seq x y z
N MET A 1 -39.11 -33.39 29.45
CA MET A 1 -38.62 -33.93 28.16
C MET A 1 -38.05 -32.77 27.35
N ASN A 2 -36.73 -32.72 27.18
CA ASN A 2 -36.05 -31.63 26.48
C ASN A 2 -36.46 -31.62 25.00
N SER A 3 -37.32 -30.65 24.65
CA SER A 3 -37.73 -30.39 23.26
C SER A 3 -36.66 -29.55 22.57
N GLY A 4 -35.45 -30.10 22.45
CA GLY A 4 -34.32 -29.41 21.83
C GLY A 4 -34.52 -29.19 20.33
N ILE A 5 -33.89 -28.16 19.78
CA ILE A 5 -33.94 -27.86 18.35
C ILE A 5 -33.00 -28.82 17.63
N LYS A 6 -33.55 -29.64 16.73
CA LYS A 6 -32.78 -30.64 15.99
C LYS A 6 -32.46 -30.14 14.60
N VAL A 7 -31.19 -30.24 14.21
CA VAL A 7 -30.70 -29.82 12.89
C VAL A 7 -30.04 -30.99 12.18
N PHE A 8 -30.41 -31.23 10.94
CA PHE A 8 -29.84 -32.29 10.10
C PHE A 8 -29.65 -31.82 8.65
N GLU A 9 -28.69 -32.41 7.94
CA GLU A 9 -28.37 -32.06 6.56
C GLU A 9 -29.47 -32.61 5.64
N VAL A 10 -29.98 -31.77 4.75
CA VAL A 10 -30.88 -32.20 3.66
C VAL A 10 -30.05 -32.49 2.41
N ASP A 11 -29.13 -31.58 2.10
CA ASP A 11 -28.13 -31.69 1.05
C ASP A 11 -26.95 -30.74 1.36
N LYS A 12 -25.92 -30.73 0.50
CA LYS A 12 -24.72 -29.89 0.68
C LYS A 12 -25.00 -28.39 0.80
N GLU A 13 -26.18 -27.92 0.38
CA GLU A 13 -26.55 -26.50 0.37
C GLU A 13 -27.66 -26.17 1.39
N LYS A 14 -28.27 -27.15 2.06
CA LYS A 14 -29.45 -26.96 2.91
C LYS A 14 -29.43 -27.78 4.21
N LEU A 15 -29.83 -27.12 5.30
CA LEU A 15 -30.04 -27.71 6.63
C LEU A 15 -31.51 -27.65 7.01
N ALA A 16 -32.05 -28.74 7.55
CA ALA A 16 -33.39 -28.77 8.12
C ALA A 16 -33.34 -28.51 9.63
N VAL A 17 -34.24 -27.65 10.11
CA VAL A 17 -34.42 -27.28 11.51
C VAL A 17 -35.80 -27.76 11.98
N THR A 18 -35.81 -28.64 12.98
CA THR A 18 -37.01 -29.29 13.51
C THR A 18 -37.13 -29.12 15.02
N PHE A 19 -38.35 -28.89 15.49
CA PHE A 19 -38.66 -28.62 16.90
C PHE A 19 -40.17 -28.81 17.14
N SER A 20 -40.55 -29.06 18.39
CA SER A 20 -41.97 -29.06 18.79
C SER A 20 -42.56 -27.66 18.62
N TYR A 21 -43.73 -27.55 17.99
CA TYR A 21 -44.31 -26.26 17.63
C TYR A 21 -44.34 -25.27 18.80
N ASN A 22 -43.68 -24.14 18.61
CA ASN A 22 -43.61 -23.05 19.57
C ASN A 22 -43.52 -21.73 18.81
N SER A 23 -44.49 -20.83 19.03
CA SER A 23 -44.58 -19.55 18.31
C SER A 23 -43.31 -18.69 18.47
N LYS A 24 -42.66 -18.73 19.64
CA LYS A 24 -41.41 -17.98 19.90
C LYS A 24 -40.22 -18.53 19.11
N ILE A 25 -40.16 -19.86 18.93
CA ILE A 25 -39.10 -20.50 18.13
C ILE A 25 -39.31 -20.18 16.64
N VAL A 26 -40.57 -20.21 16.17
CA VAL A 26 -40.90 -19.82 14.79
C VAL A 26 -40.52 -18.37 14.51
N GLU A 27 -40.80 -17.44 15.43
CA GLU A 27 -40.39 -16.03 15.29
C GLU A 27 -38.88 -15.86 15.19
N LYS A 28 -38.12 -16.66 15.94
CA LYS A 28 -36.65 -16.67 15.86
C LYS A 28 -36.17 -17.16 14.50
N ILE A 29 -36.65 -18.30 14.00
CA ILE A 29 -36.23 -18.85 12.69
C ILE A 29 -36.55 -17.91 11.54
N LYS A 30 -37.67 -17.18 11.62
CA LYS A 30 -38.04 -16.20 10.59
C LYS A 30 -37.02 -15.07 10.43
N LYS A 31 -36.09 -14.87 11.38
CA LYS A 31 -34.98 -13.90 11.32
C LYS A 31 -33.74 -14.42 10.58
N ILE A 32 -33.69 -15.69 10.21
CA ILE A 32 -32.52 -16.30 9.54
C ILE A 32 -32.61 -16.03 8.04
N ASP A 33 -31.58 -15.49 7.43
CA ASP A 33 -31.63 -15.17 6.00
C ASP A 33 -31.63 -16.45 5.15
N GLY A 34 -32.44 -16.46 4.09
CA GLY A 34 -32.59 -17.61 3.20
C GLY A 34 -33.49 -18.75 3.71
N ARG A 35 -34.19 -18.57 4.85
CA ARG A 35 -35.13 -19.61 5.35
C ARG A 35 -36.29 -19.89 4.37
N ILE A 36 -36.65 -21.15 4.26
CA ILE A 36 -37.79 -21.68 3.50
C ILE A 36 -38.61 -22.59 4.42
N TRP A 37 -39.93 -22.53 4.31
CA TRP A 37 -40.82 -23.51 4.95
C TRP A 37 -41.13 -24.64 3.97
N ASP A 38 -40.71 -25.85 4.32
CA ASP A 38 -41.01 -27.08 3.58
C ASP A 38 -42.38 -27.60 4.02
N GLN A 39 -43.38 -27.41 3.16
CA GLN A 39 -44.78 -27.76 3.46
C GLN A 39 -45.02 -29.27 3.51
N GLU A 40 -44.29 -30.06 2.72
CA GLU A 40 -44.45 -31.52 2.65
C GLU A 40 -43.93 -32.18 3.92
N GLN A 41 -42.75 -31.74 4.38
CA GLN A 41 -42.08 -32.32 5.55
C GLN A 41 -42.36 -31.54 6.85
N LYS A 42 -43.15 -30.46 6.78
CA LYS A 42 -43.53 -29.57 7.89
C LYS A 42 -42.33 -29.11 8.74
N ARG A 43 -41.28 -28.64 8.07
CA ARG A 43 -40.01 -28.23 8.71
C ARG A 43 -39.46 -26.94 8.11
N TRP A 44 -38.60 -26.26 8.87
CA TRP A 44 -37.85 -25.11 8.36
C TRP A 44 -36.57 -25.59 7.70
N VAL A 45 -36.22 -25.00 6.57
CA VAL A 45 -34.96 -25.24 5.85
C VAL A 45 -34.19 -23.93 5.79
N ILE A 46 -32.91 -23.97 6.10
CA ILE A 46 -32.00 -22.84 6.03
C ILE A 46 -30.80 -23.19 5.14
N PRO A 47 -30.10 -22.21 4.55
CA PRO A 47 -28.88 -22.47 3.80
C PRO A 47 -27.80 -23.17 4.65
N ASN A 48 -27.12 -24.15 4.09
CA ASN A 48 -25.93 -24.77 4.67
C ASN A 48 -24.70 -23.90 4.39
N ASN A 49 -24.62 -22.77 5.09
CA ASN A 49 -23.46 -21.90 5.06
C ASN A 49 -23.19 -21.31 6.45
N SER A 50 -21.98 -20.83 6.65
CA SER A 50 -21.51 -20.32 7.94
C SER A 50 -22.37 -19.18 8.48
N VAL A 51 -22.99 -18.36 7.61
CA VAL A 51 -23.84 -17.22 8.01
C VAL A 51 -25.14 -17.73 8.66
N SER A 52 -25.86 -18.61 7.97
CA SER A 52 -27.13 -19.17 8.45
C SER A 52 -26.94 -20.06 9.67
N ILE A 53 -25.84 -20.83 9.74
CA ILE A 53 -25.47 -21.64 10.90
C ILE A 53 -25.19 -20.75 12.12
N ASN A 54 -24.46 -19.65 11.95
CA ASN A 54 -24.17 -18.71 13.04
C ASN A 54 -25.41 -17.95 13.51
N GLN A 55 -26.30 -17.56 12.59
CA GLN A 55 -27.59 -16.98 12.94
C GLN A 55 -28.42 -17.96 13.78
N LEU A 56 -28.45 -19.24 13.38
CA LEU A 56 -29.16 -20.29 14.11
C LEU A 56 -28.59 -20.50 15.53
N ALA A 57 -27.27 -20.65 15.65
CA ALA A 57 -26.58 -20.81 16.93
C ALA A 57 -26.85 -19.64 17.89
N LYS A 58 -26.79 -18.40 17.37
CA LYS A 58 -27.07 -17.19 18.17
C LYS A 58 -28.52 -17.10 18.63
N LEU A 59 -29.48 -17.47 17.79
CA LEU A 59 -30.91 -17.38 18.12
C LEU A 59 -31.33 -18.41 19.17
N PHE A 60 -30.63 -19.53 19.25
CA PHE A 60 -31.00 -20.69 20.06
C PHE A 60 -29.98 -21.10 21.12
N GLU A 61 -29.11 -20.16 21.51
CA GLU A 61 -28.10 -20.35 22.57
C GLU A 61 -28.71 -20.85 23.89
N LYS A 62 -29.91 -20.36 24.25
CA LYS A 62 -30.60 -20.74 25.50
C LYS A 62 -31.34 -22.07 25.40
N GLU A 63 -31.87 -22.38 24.22
CA GLU A 63 -32.68 -23.58 23.97
C GLU A 63 -31.81 -24.82 23.69
N GLY A 64 -30.58 -24.61 23.21
CA GLY A 64 -29.67 -25.67 22.80
C GLY A 64 -30.05 -26.25 21.43
N ILE A 65 -29.03 -26.55 20.64
CA ILE A 65 -29.17 -27.19 19.33
C ILE A 65 -28.57 -28.59 19.40
N ILE A 66 -29.33 -29.58 18.91
CA ILE A 66 -28.92 -30.96 18.74
C ILE A 66 -28.64 -31.16 17.24
N TRP A 67 -27.37 -31.34 16.90
CA TRP A 67 -26.95 -31.63 15.53
C TRP A 67 -27.02 -33.15 15.30
N ALA A 68 -27.51 -33.58 14.14
CA ALA A 68 -27.47 -34.99 13.76
C ALA A 68 -26.03 -35.43 13.47
N ASP A 69 -25.69 -36.67 13.82
CA ASP A 69 -24.33 -37.25 13.80
C ASP A 69 -23.63 -37.20 12.42
N GLU A 70 -24.39 -36.98 11.35
CA GLU A 70 -23.91 -36.89 9.97
C GLU A 70 -23.48 -35.46 9.56
N ILE A 71 -23.82 -34.44 10.36
CA ILE A 71 -23.31 -33.08 10.18
C ILE A 71 -21.97 -32.97 10.89
N ASN A 72 -20.91 -32.77 10.13
CA ASN A 72 -19.58 -32.48 10.68
C ASN A 72 -19.56 -31.03 11.21
N TYR A 73 -20.10 -30.83 12.42
CA TYR A 73 -19.96 -29.60 13.20
C TYR A 73 -19.25 -29.92 14.53
N PRO A 74 -18.39 -29.04 15.06
CA PRO A 74 -17.54 -29.35 16.20
C PRO A 74 -18.40 -29.50 17.45
N SER A 75 -18.57 -30.74 17.88
CA SER A 75 -19.16 -31.06 19.17
C SER A 75 -18.22 -30.60 20.28
N GLY A 76 -18.61 -29.54 20.97
CA GLY A 76 -18.07 -29.18 22.28
C GLY A 76 -16.72 -28.47 22.25
N HIS A 77 -16.74 -27.19 22.64
CA HIS A 77 -15.66 -26.46 23.31
C HIS A 77 -14.22 -26.42 22.76
N ASP A 78 -13.86 -27.14 21.70
CA ASP A 78 -12.54 -27.14 21.10
C ASP A 78 -12.61 -26.91 19.57
N ALA A 79 -11.86 -25.89 19.13
CA ALA A 79 -11.50 -25.55 17.74
C ALA A 79 -12.54 -24.86 16.82
N TYR A 80 -12.96 -23.64 17.18
CA TYR A 80 -12.99 -22.56 16.17
C TYR A 80 -11.55 -22.38 15.67
N SER A 81 -11.21 -22.88 14.48
CA SER A 81 -9.89 -22.57 13.91
C SER A 81 -9.92 -21.12 13.41
N LEU A 82 -9.40 -20.22 14.24
CA LEU A 82 -9.09 -18.82 13.87
C LEU A 82 -8.38 -18.75 12.50
N ASP A 83 -7.59 -19.79 12.17
CA ASP A 83 -6.89 -19.94 10.91
C ASP A 83 -7.82 -19.96 9.68
N SER A 84 -8.99 -20.59 9.75
CA SER A 84 -9.91 -20.69 8.59
C SER A 84 -10.60 -19.36 8.28
N ASP A 85 -11.10 -18.67 9.32
CA ASP A 85 -11.76 -17.37 9.21
C ASP A 85 -10.78 -16.23 8.89
N GLU A 86 -9.57 -16.28 9.46
CA GLU A 86 -8.49 -15.34 9.12
C GLU A 86 -8.12 -15.45 7.64
N ASN A 87 -7.96 -16.69 7.14
CA ASN A 87 -7.66 -16.92 5.74
C ASN A 87 -8.79 -16.46 4.81
N GLN A 88 -10.06 -16.61 5.21
CA GLN A 88 -11.19 -16.11 4.44
C GLN A 88 -11.21 -14.57 4.39
N LEU A 89 -11.01 -13.88 5.53
CA LEU A 89 -10.93 -12.42 5.57
C LEU A 89 -9.80 -11.87 4.70
N LEU A 90 -8.61 -12.47 4.81
CA LEU A 90 -7.45 -12.06 4.01
C LEU A 90 -7.69 -12.30 2.53
N THR A 91 -8.41 -13.36 2.17
CA THR A 91 -8.79 -13.68 0.79
C THR A 91 -9.75 -12.64 0.23
N GLU A 92 -10.83 -12.32 0.95
CA GLU A 92 -11.81 -11.31 0.52
C GLU A 92 -11.20 -9.91 0.45
N MET A 93 -10.42 -9.52 1.47
CA MET A 93 -9.63 -8.28 1.43
C MET A 93 -8.71 -8.25 0.21
N GLY A 94 -8.05 -9.37 -0.10
CA GLY A 94 -7.19 -9.57 -1.27
C GLY A 94 -7.91 -9.33 -2.60
N LYS A 95 -9.15 -9.81 -2.74
CA LYS A 95 -10.01 -9.56 -3.91
C LYS A 95 -10.33 -8.08 -4.03
N ILE A 96 -10.80 -7.44 -2.95
CA ILE A 96 -11.21 -6.03 -2.95
C ILE A 96 -10.06 -5.10 -3.31
N ILE A 97 -8.89 -5.27 -2.70
CA ILE A 97 -7.73 -4.42 -3.01
C ILE A 97 -7.18 -4.69 -4.42
N THR A 98 -7.40 -5.88 -4.97
CA THR A 98 -7.08 -6.19 -6.36
C THR A 98 -8.03 -5.45 -7.31
N LEU A 99 -9.34 -5.49 -7.03
CA LEU A 99 -10.36 -4.76 -7.81
C LEU A 99 -10.17 -3.25 -7.75
N LYS A 100 -9.78 -2.69 -6.60
CA LYS A 100 -9.42 -1.27 -6.45
C LYS A 100 -8.11 -0.89 -7.16
N GLY A 101 -7.41 -1.84 -7.78
CA GLY A 101 -6.23 -1.58 -8.61
C GLY A 101 -4.93 -1.34 -7.84
N TYR A 102 -4.85 -1.72 -6.57
CA TYR A 102 -3.64 -1.52 -5.76
C TYR A 102 -2.44 -2.32 -6.27
N SER A 103 -1.24 -1.73 -6.16
CA SER A 103 0.02 -2.40 -6.53
C SER A 103 0.26 -3.66 -5.69
N LEU A 104 0.98 -4.66 -6.22
CA LEU A 104 1.37 -5.87 -5.47
C LEU A 104 2.03 -5.54 -4.11
N LYS A 105 2.87 -4.50 -4.07
CA LYS A 105 3.54 -4.05 -2.84
C LYS A 105 2.53 -3.51 -1.82
N THR A 106 1.59 -2.68 -2.27
CA THR A 106 0.52 -2.15 -1.40
C THR A 106 -0.38 -3.27 -0.91
N ARG A 107 -0.73 -4.23 -1.78
CA ARG A 107 -1.54 -5.40 -1.42
C ARG A 107 -0.89 -6.22 -0.31
N LYS A 108 0.39 -6.59 -0.48
CA LYS A 108 1.16 -7.30 0.55
C LYS A 108 1.22 -6.52 1.87
N ALA A 109 1.47 -5.21 1.81
CA ALA A 109 1.52 -4.39 3.02
C ALA A 109 0.18 -4.34 3.76
N TYR A 110 -0.92 -4.16 3.02
CA TYR A 110 -2.26 -4.06 3.60
C TYR A 110 -2.71 -5.39 4.21
N LEU A 111 -2.51 -6.51 3.49
CA LEU A 111 -2.80 -7.84 4.02
C LEU A 111 -1.97 -8.16 5.26
N GLY A 112 -0.69 -7.78 5.27
CA GLY A 112 0.16 -7.95 6.45
C GLY A 112 -0.32 -7.16 7.67
N HIS A 113 -0.85 -5.94 7.48
CA HIS A 113 -1.44 -5.16 8.57
C HIS A 113 -2.73 -5.78 9.10
N VAL A 114 -3.60 -6.24 8.20
CA VAL A 114 -4.84 -6.95 8.59
C VAL A 114 -4.51 -8.21 9.39
N LYS A 115 -3.53 -9.00 8.93
CA LYS A 115 -3.07 -10.19 9.64
C LYS A 115 -2.63 -9.88 11.07
N ARG A 116 -1.71 -8.93 11.24
CA ARG A 116 -1.22 -8.52 12.57
C ARG A 116 -2.31 -7.95 13.47
N PHE A 117 -3.32 -7.29 12.89
CA PHE A 117 -4.46 -6.80 13.63
C PHE A 117 -5.33 -7.95 14.17
N ILE A 118 -5.62 -8.95 13.33
CA ILE A 118 -6.38 -10.15 13.73
C ILE A 118 -5.63 -10.91 14.83
N GLU A 119 -4.32 -11.12 14.66
CA GLU A 119 -3.44 -11.75 15.65
C GLU A 119 -3.41 -10.99 17.00
N PHE A 120 -3.52 -9.66 16.97
CA PHE A 120 -3.53 -8.82 18.18
C PHE A 120 -4.88 -8.87 18.90
N ILE A 121 -5.99 -8.71 18.17
CA ILE A 121 -7.32 -8.61 18.78
C ILE A 121 -7.82 -9.98 19.25
N LYS A 122 -7.47 -11.06 18.56
CA LYS A 122 -7.89 -12.44 18.87
C LYS A 122 -9.40 -12.59 19.07
N LYS A 123 -10.17 -11.79 18.34
CA LYS A 123 -11.63 -11.90 18.26
C LYS A 123 -12.01 -12.44 16.89
N PRO A 124 -13.10 -13.22 16.80
CA PRO A 124 -13.62 -13.63 15.51
C PRO A 124 -14.14 -12.41 14.72
N PRO A 125 -14.12 -12.47 13.37
CA PRO A 125 -14.41 -11.33 12.50
C PRO A 125 -15.73 -10.60 12.78
N TYR A 126 -16.77 -11.34 13.19
CA TYR A 126 -18.10 -10.80 13.46
C TYR A 126 -18.18 -9.98 14.75
N GLN A 127 -17.25 -10.16 15.70
CA GLN A 127 -17.14 -9.40 16.95
C GLN A 127 -16.25 -8.16 16.84
N LEU A 128 -15.63 -7.91 15.68
CA LEU A 128 -14.71 -6.80 15.48
C LEU A 128 -15.46 -5.45 15.46
N GLU A 129 -15.20 -4.58 16.43
CA GLU A 129 -15.86 -3.27 16.56
C GLU A 129 -14.89 -2.11 16.29
N LYS A 130 -15.42 -0.89 16.11
CA LYS A 130 -14.59 0.29 15.81
C LYS A 130 -13.52 0.52 16.87
N GLU A 131 -13.85 0.23 18.11
CA GLU A 131 -13.03 0.34 19.31
C GLU A 131 -11.78 -0.54 19.22
N ASP A 132 -11.87 -1.67 18.50
CA ASP A 132 -10.73 -2.57 18.28
C ASP A 132 -9.66 -1.90 17.42
N ILE A 133 -10.05 -1.08 16.43
CA ILE A 133 -9.10 -0.30 15.65
C ILE A 133 -8.39 0.71 16.57
N SER A 134 -9.14 1.46 17.38
CA SER A 134 -8.54 2.42 18.32
C SER A 134 -7.55 1.74 19.27
N LYS A 135 -7.92 0.58 19.82
CA LYS A 135 -7.05 -0.23 20.68
C LYS A 135 -5.77 -0.66 19.97
N TYR A 136 -5.89 -1.17 18.74
CA TYR A 136 -4.71 -1.57 17.97
C TYR A 136 -3.84 -0.37 17.57
N MET A 137 -4.44 0.78 17.26
CA MET A 137 -3.70 1.99 16.93
C MET A 137 -2.91 2.53 18.13
N LEU A 138 -3.47 2.46 19.34
CA LEU A 138 -2.76 2.78 20.58
C LEU A 138 -1.60 1.82 20.82
N PHE A 139 -1.85 0.50 20.72
CA PHE A 139 -0.80 -0.52 20.78
C PHE A 139 0.36 -0.25 19.81
N LEU A 140 0.05 0.11 18.56
CA LEU A 140 1.08 0.42 17.57
C LEU A 140 1.93 1.63 17.94
N LEU A 141 1.32 2.67 18.52
CA LEU A 141 2.00 3.95 18.79
C LEU A 141 2.72 3.96 20.14
N GLU A 142 2.15 3.34 21.16
CA GLU A 142 2.64 3.40 22.54
C GLU A 142 3.48 2.18 22.91
N GLU A 143 3.05 0.96 22.55
CA GLU A 143 3.76 -0.26 22.94
C GLU A 143 4.78 -0.71 21.88
N GLN A 144 4.44 -0.58 20.60
CA GLN A 144 5.34 -0.95 19.50
C GLN A 144 6.20 0.22 19.00
N GLU A 145 6.00 1.42 19.54
CA GLU A 145 6.68 2.66 19.15
C GLU A 145 6.77 2.84 17.62
N SER A 146 5.74 2.39 16.90
CA SER A 146 5.78 2.34 15.46
C SER A 146 5.73 3.74 14.87
N SER A 147 6.47 3.95 13.77
CA SER A 147 6.43 5.24 13.08
C SER A 147 5.00 5.62 12.68
N HIS A 148 4.69 6.92 12.74
CA HIS A 148 3.38 7.43 12.31
C HIS A 148 3.01 7.07 10.86
N ALA A 149 4.00 6.90 9.98
CA ALA A 149 3.76 6.45 8.61
C ALA A 149 3.25 4.99 8.56
N TYR A 150 3.83 4.12 9.39
CA TYR A 150 3.40 2.72 9.53
C TYR A 150 2.00 2.64 10.13
N ALA A 151 1.75 3.36 11.22
CA ALA A 151 0.43 3.43 11.86
C ALA A 151 -0.66 3.95 10.90
N ASN A 152 -0.38 5.01 10.13
CA ASN A 152 -1.31 5.52 9.11
C ASN A 152 -1.60 4.50 8.00
N GLN A 153 -0.61 3.68 7.62
CA GLN A 153 -0.80 2.61 6.64
C GLN A 153 -1.68 1.50 7.20
N ALA A 154 -1.46 1.09 8.46
CA ALA A 154 -2.28 0.13 9.17
C ALA A 154 -3.73 0.62 9.27
N LEU A 155 -3.96 1.85 9.73
CA LEU A 155 -5.28 2.47 9.77
C LEU A 155 -5.97 2.44 8.40
N SER A 156 -5.25 2.78 7.33
CA SER A 156 -5.82 2.77 5.97
C SER A 156 -6.23 1.37 5.52
N SER A 157 -5.46 0.33 5.86
CA SER A 157 -5.84 -1.05 5.56
C SER A 157 -7.04 -1.53 6.39
N LEU A 158 -7.10 -1.15 7.67
CA LEU A 158 -8.20 -1.56 8.55
C LEU A 158 -9.51 -0.87 8.19
N LYS A 159 -9.46 0.38 7.72
CA LYS A 159 -10.66 1.03 7.14
C LYS A 159 -11.27 0.22 6.00
N ILE A 160 -10.44 -0.26 5.07
CA ILE A 160 -10.94 -1.09 3.95
C ILE A 160 -11.50 -2.42 4.45
N LEU A 161 -10.87 -3.04 5.45
CA LEU A 161 -11.40 -4.26 6.07
C LEU A 161 -12.82 -4.03 6.61
N TYR A 162 -13.03 -2.97 7.38
CA TYR A 162 -14.33 -2.68 7.98
C TYR A 162 -15.37 -2.23 6.95
N ASP A 163 -15.00 -1.27 6.10
CA ASP A 163 -15.93 -0.63 5.16
C ASP A 163 -16.28 -1.52 3.96
N SER A 164 -15.42 -2.47 3.58
CA SER A 164 -15.58 -3.22 2.32
C SER A 164 -15.63 -4.74 2.50
N VAL A 165 -15.08 -5.30 3.58
CA VAL A 165 -15.12 -6.76 3.83
C VAL A 165 -16.17 -7.13 4.88
N LEU A 166 -16.25 -6.36 5.98
CA LEU A 166 -17.17 -6.63 7.09
C LEU A 166 -18.55 -5.95 6.92
N ASP A 167 -18.73 -5.16 5.86
CA ASP A 167 -19.94 -4.40 5.53
C ASP A 167 -20.51 -3.61 6.72
N LYS A 168 -19.63 -3.15 7.62
CA LYS A 168 -20.03 -2.26 8.71
C LYS A 168 -20.18 -0.88 8.11
N GLU A 169 -21.36 -0.26 8.28
CA GLU A 169 -21.68 1.09 7.79
C GLU A 169 -20.47 2.01 7.89
N LYS A 170 -20.14 2.73 6.81
CA LYS A 170 -18.95 3.60 6.68
C LYS A 170 -18.57 4.18 8.02
N VAL A 171 -17.64 3.51 8.70
CA VAL A 171 -17.39 3.84 10.08
C VAL A 171 -16.66 5.17 10.02
N ASP A 172 -17.26 6.24 10.57
CA ASP A 172 -16.58 7.52 10.64
C ASP A 172 -15.49 7.41 11.71
N PHE A 173 -14.35 6.85 11.31
CA PHE A 173 -13.15 6.77 12.10
C PHE A 173 -12.56 8.18 12.19
N ASN A 174 -13.17 9.00 13.03
CA ASN A 174 -12.58 10.22 13.56
C ASN A 174 -11.47 9.86 14.58
N ILE A 175 -10.64 8.88 14.23
CA ILE A 175 -9.46 8.50 14.99
C ILE A 175 -8.45 9.62 14.73
N PRO A 176 -7.99 10.33 15.77
CA PRO A 176 -7.01 11.39 15.61
C PRO A 176 -5.79 10.82 14.92
N ARG A 177 -5.51 11.33 13.71
CA ARG A 177 -4.33 10.88 12.97
C ARG A 177 -3.09 11.40 13.70
N PRO A 178 -2.07 10.56 13.90
CA PRO A 178 -0.83 11.05 14.45
C PRO A 178 -0.26 12.17 13.59
N LYS A 179 0.23 13.24 14.23
CA LYS A 179 0.81 14.39 13.53
C LYS A 179 1.94 13.91 12.63
N LYS A 180 1.87 14.24 11.34
CA LYS A 180 2.94 13.89 10.42
C LYS A 180 4.15 14.78 10.73
N GLU A 181 5.22 14.18 11.26
CA GLU A 181 6.50 14.88 11.39
C GLU A 181 6.93 15.44 10.02
N ARG A 182 7.22 16.74 9.97
CA ARG A 182 7.81 17.40 8.79
C ARG A 182 9.28 17.62 9.06
N LYS A 183 10.12 16.64 8.72
CA LYS A 183 11.58 16.85 8.68
C LYS A 183 11.93 17.55 7.37
N LEU A 184 12.79 18.57 7.43
CA LEU A 184 13.32 19.20 6.22
C LEU A 184 14.03 18.12 5.37
N PRO A 185 13.81 18.08 4.05
CA PRO A 185 14.50 17.16 3.17
C PRO A 185 16.01 17.30 3.35
N ASN A 186 16.70 16.18 3.58
CA ASN A 186 18.15 16.15 3.53
C ASN A 186 18.57 16.15 2.05
N ILE A 187 19.17 17.24 1.56
CA ILE A 187 19.50 17.44 0.14
C ILE A 187 21.01 17.33 -0.05
N LEU A 188 21.45 16.60 -1.07
CA LEU A 188 22.86 16.57 -1.51
C LEU A 188 23.18 17.80 -2.34
N SER A 189 24.31 18.45 -2.09
CA SER A 189 24.81 19.54 -2.95
C SER A 189 25.21 19.02 -4.34
N GLN A 190 25.38 19.92 -5.30
CA GLN A 190 25.82 19.56 -6.65
C GLN A 190 27.20 18.86 -6.64
N GLU A 191 28.13 19.32 -5.80
CA GLU A 191 29.45 18.72 -5.61
C GLU A 191 29.37 17.32 -4.99
N GLU A 192 28.54 17.14 -3.96
CA GLU A 192 28.29 15.83 -3.34
C GLU A 192 27.73 14.85 -4.39
N VAL A 193 26.76 15.29 -5.19
CA VAL A 193 26.18 14.47 -6.28
C VAL A 193 27.24 14.11 -7.32
N LEU A 194 28.04 15.07 -7.77
CA LEU A 194 29.08 14.82 -8.76
C LEU A 194 30.10 13.79 -8.24
N THR A 195 30.53 13.94 -6.99
CA THR A 195 31.46 13.01 -6.33
C THR A 195 30.89 11.58 -6.27
N ILE A 196 29.61 11.44 -5.92
CA ILE A 196 28.91 10.14 -5.91
C ILE A 196 28.83 9.54 -7.31
N LEU A 197 28.50 10.35 -8.33
CA LEU A 197 28.35 9.86 -9.70
C LEU A 197 29.70 9.46 -10.33
N GLN A 198 30.79 10.11 -9.94
CA GLN A 198 32.14 9.81 -10.40
C GLN A 198 32.79 8.61 -9.69
N SER A 199 32.37 8.26 -8.47
CA SER A 199 32.90 7.09 -7.76
C SER A 199 32.50 5.75 -8.41
N LEU A 200 31.46 5.76 -9.25
CA LEU A 200 30.90 4.57 -9.90
C LEU A 200 31.78 4.07 -11.05
N LYS A 201 32.49 2.96 -10.81
CA LYS A 201 33.31 2.28 -11.83
C LYS A 201 32.49 1.47 -12.83
N ASN A 202 31.38 0.88 -12.39
CA ASN A 202 30.53 0.06 -13.25
C ASN A 202 29.67 0.94 -14.17
N LYS A 203 29.81 0.79 -15.50
CA LYS A 203 29.12 1.61 -16.52
C LYS A 203 27.60 1.56 -16.40
N LYS A 204 27.03 0.38 -16.11
CA LYS A 204 25.58 0.21 -15.90
C LYS A 204 25.11 1.02 -14.69
N HIS A 205 25.80 0.90 -13.57
CA HIS A 205 25.45 1.62 -12.33
C HIS A 205 25.60 3.13 -12.48
N ARG A 206 26.65 3.56 -13.20
CA ARG A 206 26.88 4.96 -13.53
C ARG A 206 25.73 5.51 -14.38
N ALA A 207 25.42 4.88 -15.52
CA ALA A 207 24.30 5.30 -16.37
C ALA A 207 22.97 5.36 -15.62
N LEU A 208 22.70 4.36 -14.77
CA LEU A 208 21.50 4.29 -13.95
C LEU A 208 21.37 5.49 -12.99
N LEU A 209 22.40 5.80 -12.19
CA LEU A 209 22.33 6.91 -11.23
C LEU A 209 22.38 8.29 -11.91
N PHE A 210 23.06 8.39 -13.06
CA PHE A 210 23.02 9.59 -13.90
C PHE A 210 21.59 9.90 -14.35
N LEU A 211 20.82 8.91 -14.81
CA LEU A 211 19.43 9.11 -15.21
C LEU A 211 18.52 9.47 -14.02
N ILE A 212 18.74 8.86 -12.86
CA ILE A 212 17.95 9.20 -11.65
C ILE A 212 18.11 10.68 -11.29
N TYR A 213 19.36 11.17 -11.27
CA TYR A 213 19.63 12.56 -10.94
C TYR A 213 19.22 13.49 -12.09
N SER A 214 19.69 13.28 -13.32
CA SER A 214 19.49 14.25 -14.41
C SER A 214 18.05 14.34 -14.95
N ALA A 215 17.24 13.30 -14.76
CA ALA A 215 15.87 13.24 -15.25
C ALA A 215 14.83 13.09 -14.12
N GLY A 216 15.27 13.12 -12.87
CA GLY A 216 14.41 13.05 -11.69
C GLY A 216 13.63 11.74 -11.55
N LEU A 217 14.14 10.60 -12.01
CA LEU A 217 13.39 9.34 -12.06
C LEU A 217 13.21 8.69 -10.68
N ARG A 218 12.07 8.05 -10.43
CA ARG A 218 11.92 7.11 -9.29
C ARG A 218 12.72 5.85 -9.58
N VAL A 219 13.16 5.16 -8.52
CA VAL A 219 13.84 3.86 -8.64
C VAL A 219 13.03 2.87 -9.47
N GLY A 220 11.72 2.76 -9.20
CA GLY A 220 10.86 1.88 -9.99
C GLY A 220 10.71 2.29 -11.45
N GLU A 221 10.83 3.58 -11.77
CA GLU A 221 10.73 4.07 -13.15
C GLU A 221 12.02 3.74 -13.92
N VAL A 222 13.19 4.08 -13.38
CA VAL A 222 14.48 3.84 -14.06
C VAL A 222 14.73 2.36 -14.33
N VAL A 223 14.38 1.47 -13.40
CA VAL A 223 14.61 0.04 -13.60
C VAL A 223 13.71 -0.56 -14.67
N ARG A 224 12.54 0.04 -14.93
CA ARG A 224 11.59 -0.42 -15.95
C ARG A 224 11.74 0.29 -17.30
N LEU A 225 12.75 1.15 -17.46
CA LEU A 225 13.03 1.77 -18.75
C LEU A 225 13.44 0.72 -19.77
N LYS A 226 12.99 0.94 -21.02
CA LYS A 226 13.48 0.24 -22.20
C LYS A 226 14.33 1.18 -23.05
N ILE A 227 15.04 0.61 -24.02
CA ILE A 227 15.86 1.39 -24.96
C ILE A 227 14.97 2.32 -25.81
N GLU A 228 13.80 1.83 -26.23
CA GLU A 228 12.81 2.59 -27.00
C GLU A 228 12.23 3.80 -26.26
N ASP A 229 12.39 3.87 -24.94
CA ASP A 229 11.88 4.98 -24.14
C ASP A 229 12.84 6.19 -24.18
N ILE A 230 14.04 6.05 -24.75
CA ILE A 230 15.04 7.11 -24.85
C ILE A 230 14.95 7.78 -26.23
N ASP A 231 14.39 8.99 -26.26
CA ASP A 231 14.37 9.81 -27.46
C ASP A 231 15.58 10.75 -27.48
N SER A 232 16.67 10.28 -28.09
CA SER A 232 17.91 11.07 -28.22
C SER A 232 17.83 12.20 -29.24
N LYS A 233 16.77 12.27 -30.07
CA LYS A 233 16.59 13.38 -31.01
C LYS A 233 15.90 14.56 -30.33
N ARG A 234 14.90 14.28 -29.50
CA ARG A 234 14.17 15.30 -28.73
C ARG A 234 14.77 15.55 -27.35
N MET A 235 15.76 14.78 -26.94
CA MET A 235 16.35 14.80 -25.59
C MET A 235 15.29 14.60 -24.51
N LEU A 236 14.45 13.58 -24.70
CA LEU A 236 13.35 13.21 -23.80
C LEU A 236 13.43 11.74 -23.41
N ILE A 237 12.87 11.42 -22.24
CA ILE A 237 12.66 10.05 -21.76
C ILE A 237 11.17 9.84 -21.57
N HIS A 238 10.63 8.78 -22.18
CA HIS A 238 9.25 8.38 -22.00
C HIS A 238 9.08 7.48 -20.77
N ILE A 239 8.36 7.95 -19.77
CA ILE A 239 8.08 7.19 -18.54
C ILE A 239 6.70 6.58 -18.64
N ARG A 240 6.65 5.28 -18.95
CA ARG A 240 5.42 4.50 -19.01
C ARG A 240 4.92 4.14 -17.63
N GLN A 241 3.60 4.27 -17.43
CA GLN A 241 2.88 3.87 -16.23
C GLN A 241 3.54 4.34 -14.92
N GLY A 242 3.81 5.64 -14.82
CA GLY A 242 4.28 6.27 -13.60
C GLY A 242 3.27 6.18 -12.43
N LYS A 243 3.47 6.98 -11.39
CA LYS A 243 2.57 6.99 -10.21
C LYS A 243 1.11 7.26 -10.64
N GLY A 244 0.22 6.28 -10.42
CA GLY A 244 -1.19 6.36 -10.83
C GLY A 244 -1.46 5.84 -12.25
N ARG A 245 -0.54 5.07 -12.85
CA ARG A 245 -0.64 4.52 -14.21
C ARG A 245 -0.75 5.58 -15.30
N LYS A 246 -0.09 6.73 -15.11
CA LYS A 246 -0.02 7.82 -16.09
C LYS A 246 1.35 7.84 -16.76
N ASP A 247 1.34 8.00 -18.07
CA ASP A 247 2.54 8.22 -18.85
C ASP A 247 2.97 9.68 -18.74
N ARG A 248 4.28 9.93 -18.82
CA ARG A 248 4.82 11.30 -18.92
C ARG A 248 6.17 11.30 -19.63
N TYR A 249 6.56 12.47 -20.12
CA TYR A 249 7.93 12.72 -20.54
C TYR A 249 8.71 13.42 -19.44
N THR A 250 10.03 13.18 -19.42
CA THR A 250 11.00 13.98 -18.67
C THR A 250 12.19 14.29 -19.56
N ILE A 251 13.03 15.22 -19.13
CA ILE A 251 14.22 15.66 -19.86
C ILE A 251 15.32 14.58 -19.85
N LEU A 252 16.14 14.57 -20.89
CA LEU A 252 17.38 13.80 -20.98
C LEU A 252 18.56 14.77 -21.08
N SER A 253 19.47 14.70 -20.12
CA SER A 253 20.73 15.47 -20.18
C SER A 253 21.69 14.87 -21.22
N GLU A 254 22.40 15.72 -21.96
CA GLU A 254 23.48 15.30 -22.87
C GLU A 254 24.56 14.49 -22.16
N ALA A 255 24.97 14.89 -20.97
CA ALA A 255 25.93 14.15 -20.16
C ALA A 255 25.42 12.74 -19.84
N ALA A 256 24.15 12.62 -19.48
CA ALA A 256 23.52 11.32 -19.20
C ALA A 256 23.40 10.47 -20.48
N LEU A 257 23.05 11.07 -21.62
CA LEU A 257 23.00 10.38 -22.92
C LEU A 257 24.37 9.85 -23.34
N ASN A 258 25.44 10.61 -23.13
CA ASN A 258 26.80 10.17 -23.46
C ASN A 258 27.22 8.95 -22.63
N ILE A 259 27.02 9.02 -21.30
CA ILE A 259 27.26 7.87 -20.40
C ILE A 259 26.38 6.67 -20.78
N LEU A 260 25.12 6.93 -21.16
CA LEU A 260 24.20 5.87 -21.57
C LEU A 260 24.66 5.17 -22.86
N ARG A 261 25.16 5.93 -23.84
CA ARG A 261 25.71 5.40 -25.09
C ARG A 261 26.93 4.51 -24.83
N GLU A 262 27.83 4.94 -23.96
CA GLU A 262 29.00 4.13 -23.55
C GLU A 262 28.57 2.81 -22.91
N TYR A 263 27.58 2.85 -22.03
CA TYR A 263 27.00 1.67 -21.41
C TYR A 263 26.35 0.73 -22.42
N VAL A 264 25.43 1.23 -23.25
CA VAL A 264 24.67 0.42 -24.22
C VAL A 264 25.58 -0.21 -25.28
N ARG A 265 26.65 0.47 -25.69
CA ARG A 265 27.62 -0.06 -26.66
C ARG A 265 28.32 -1.33 -26.16
N VAL A 266 28.65 -1.37 -24.87
CA VAL A 266 29.38 -2.47 -24.23
C VAL A 266 28.43 -3.60 -23.84
N GLU A 267 27.35 -3.27 -23.15
CA GLU A 267 26.49 -4.25 -22.48
C GLU A 267 25.35 -4.75 -23.37
N ARG A 268 25.07 -4.05 -24.48
CA ARG A 268 24.08 -4.40 -25.51
C ARG A 268 22.76 -4.95 -24.94
N PRO A 269 22.08 -4.19 -24.06
CA PRO A 269 20.79 -4.61 -23.52
C PRO A 269 19.79 -4.90 -24.64
N GLN A 270 18.90 -5.86 -24.42
CA GLN A 270 17.90 -6.28 -25.42
C GLN A 270 16.51 -5.72 -25.10
N LYS A 271 15.93 -6.17 -23.99
CA LYS A 271 14.55 -5.82 -23.60
C LYS A 271 14.49 -4.61 -22.67
N TRP A 272 15.19 -4.69 -21.54
CA TRP A 272 15.23 -3.65 -20.52
C TRP A 272 16.51 -2.86 -20.67
N LEU A 273 16.44 -1.54 -20.52
CA LEU A 273 17.62 -0.68 -20.53
C LEU A 273 18.60 -1.08 -19.43
N PHE A 274 18.11 -1.56 -18.29
CA PHE A 274 18.92 -2.09 -17.19
C PHE A 274 18.50 -3.52 -16.84
N PRO A 275 19.13 -4.55 -17.45
CA PRO A 275 18.78 -5.95 -17.19
C PRO A 275 19.18 -6.39 -15.77
N GLY A 276 18.36 -7.28 -15.21
CA GLY A 276 18.56 -7.94 -13.93
C GLY A 276 19.45 -9.19 -14.04
N GLY A 277 19.63 -9.90 -12.92
CA GLY A 277 20.49 -11.09 -12.87
C GLY A 277 19.90 -12.36 -13.52
N LYS A 278 18.61 -12.36 -13.85
CA LYS A 278 17.95 -13.43 -14.60
C LYS A 278 17.50 -12.89 -15.96
N GLU A 279 17.55 -13.72 -16.98
CA GLU A 279 17.13 -13.36 -18.33
C GLU A 279 15.67 -12.87 -18.34
N GLY A 280 15.40 -11.84 -19.16
CA GLY A 280 14.07 -11.24 -19.29
C GLY A 280 13.64 -10.33 -18.13
N ASN A 281 14.35 -10.33 -17.00
CA ASN A 281 14.04 -9.47 -15.86
C ASN A 281 14.80 -8.14 -15.89
N PHE A 282 14.21 -7.12 -15.29
CA PHE A 282 14.88 -5.85 -15.03
C PHE A 282 15.60 -5.84 -13.68
N LEU A 283 16.49 -4.87 -13.49
CA LEU A 283 17.22 -4.67 -12.24
C LEU A 283 16.27 -4.41 -11.05
N THR A 284 16.47 -5.07 -9.92
CA THR A 284 15.56 -4.86 -8.77
C THR A 284 15.78 -3.50 -8.11
N GLU A 285 14.73 -2.92 -7.53
CA GLU A 285 14.84 -1.65 -6.77
C GLU A 285 15.85 -1.75 -5.62
N ARG A 286 15.94 -2.92 -4.97
CA ARG A 286 16.90 -3.18 -3.89
C ARG A 286 18.34 -3.19 -4.40
N SER A 287 18.59 -3.71 -5.61
CA SER A 287 19.91 -3.66 -6.24
C SER A 287 20.33 -2.21 -6.46
N VAL A 288 19.43 -1.36 -6.95
CA VAL A 288 19.71 0.08 -7.14
C VAL A 288 20.01 0.79 -5.82
N GLN A 289 19.24 0.50 -4.77
CA GLN A 289 19.49 1.05 -3.44
C GLN A 289 20.89 0.67 -2.92
N ARG A 290 21.27 -0.61 -3.05
CA ARG A 290 22.60 -1.09 -2.65
C ARG A 290 23.73 -0.47 -3.46
N VAL A 291 23.51 -0.28 -4.77
CA VAL A 291 24.46 0.42 -5.64
C VAL A 291 24.69 1.84 -5.14
N PHE A 292 23.63 2.57 -4.79
CA PHE A 292 23.74 3.93 -4.27
C PHE A 292 24.36 4.00 -2.87
N GLU A 293 24.01 3.07 -1.98
CA GLU A 293 24.62 2.96 -0.64
C GLU A 293 26.12 2.72 -0.72
N ASN A 294 26.57 1.86 -1.63
CA ASN A 294 28.00 1.65 -1.89
C ASN A 294 28.64 2.91 -2.48
N ALA A 295 28.00 3.56 -3.45
CA ALA A 295 28.52 4.78 -4.06
C ALA A 295 28.71 5.92 -3.05
N LEU A 296 27.81 6.05 -2.07
CA LEU A 296 27.95 6.99 -0.95
C LEU A 296 29.19 6.70 -0.10
N LYS A 297 29.43 5.42 0.23
CA LYS A 297 30.59 4.98 1.00
C LYS A 297 31.88 5.27 0.23
N ASP A 298 31.91 4.91 -1.05
CA ASP A 298 33.07 5.10 -1.92
C ASP A 298 33.38 6.59 -2.13
N ALA A 299 32.34 7.43 -2.20
CA ALA A 299 32.45 8.88 -2.27
C ALA A 299 32.73 9.56 -0.92
N LYS A 300 32.84 8.80 0.17
CA LYS A 300 33.06 9.29 1.54
C LYS A 300 32.03 10.34 2.01
N ILE A 301 30.78 10.21 1.55
CA ILE A 301 29.70 11.11 1.95
C ILE A 301 29.10 10.62 3.28
N ILE A 302 29.27 11.42 4.34
CA ILE A 302 28.79 11.12 5.70
C ILE A 302 27.27 11.33 5.81
N LYS A 303 26.71 12.22 4.99
CA LYS A 303 25.30 12.59 4.99
C LYS A 303 24.41 11.37 4.72
N LYS A 304 23.39 11.16 5.57
CA LYS A 304 22.39 10.10 5.37
C LYS A 304 21.52 10.39 4.14
N ALA A 305 21.86 9.77 3.02
CA ALA A 305 21.15 9.90 1.75
C ALA A 305 20.63 8.55 1.25
N SER A 306 19.58 8.60 0.44
CA SER A 306 19.07 7.44 -0.30
C SER A 306 18.86 7.82 -1.76
N VAL A 307 18.46 6.87 -2.62
CA VAL A 307 18.17 7.17 -4.03
C VAL A 307 17.06 8.23 -4.18
N HIS A 308 16.13 8.31 -3.22
CA HIS A 308 15.13 9.37 -3.20
C HIS A 308 15.75 10.75 -2.94
N THR A 309 16.85 10.80 -2.19
CA THR A 309 17.61 12.04 -1.96
C THR A 309 18.17 12.59 -3.27
N LEU A 310 18.71 11.76 -4.17
CA LEU A 310 19.15 12.21 -5.50
C LEU A 310 18.03 12.89 -6.29
N ARG A 311 16.84 12.31 -6.26
CA ARG A 311 15.66 12.88 -6.92
C ARG A 311 15.20 14.19 -6.26
N HIS A 312 15.29 14.29 -4.93
CA HIS A 312 15.00 15.53 -4.21
C HIS A 312 16.03 16.62 -4.53
N SER A 313 17.32 16.26 -4.63
CA SER A 313 18.39 17.15 -5.08
C SER A 313 18.15 17.66 -6.49
N PHE A 314 17.78 16.79 -7.44
CA PHE A 314 17.41 17.23 -8.79
C PHE A 314 16.32 18.31 -8.79
N ALA A 315 15.22 18.06 -8.08
CA ALA A 315 14.11 19.00 -8.01
C ALA A 315 14.53 20.34 -7.39
N THR A 316 15.35 20.30 -6.35
CA THR A 316 15.80 21.50 -5.65
C THR A 316 16.81 22.27 -6.46
N HIS A 317 17.75 21.59 -7.12
CA HIS A 317 18.73 22.24 -8.00
C HIS A 317 18.07 22.88 -9.23
N LEU A 318 16.99 22.28 -9.78
CA LEU A 318 16.19 22.94 -10.81
C LEU A 318 15.53 24.22 -10.29
N LEU A 319 14.95 24.17 -9.09
CA LEU A 319 14.31 25.32 -8.46
C LEU A 319 15.33 26.44 -8.15
N GLU A 320 16.50 26.08 -7.61
CA GLU A 320 17.61 27.01 -7.34
C GLU A 320 18.19 27.62 -8.63
N GLY A 321 18.14 26.86 -9.73
CA GLY A 321 18.45 27.33 -11.09
C GLY A 321 17.37 28.20 -11.72
N GLY A 322 16.25 28.47 -11.03
CA GLY A 322 15.17 29.34 -11.50
C GLY A 322 14.08 28.64 -12.32
N THR A 323 14.04 27.29 -12.33
CA THR A 323 12.98 26.55 -13.02
C THR A 323 11.66 26.70 -12.26
N ASP A 324 10.58 27.04 -12.99
CA ASP A 324 9.25 27.18 -12.39
C ASP A 324 8.75 25.86 -11.76
N LEU A 325 8.08 26.00 -10.61
CA LEU A 325 7.59 24.88 -9.81
C LEU A 325 6.63 23.98 -10.59
N ARG A 326 5.85 24.54 -11.53
CA ARG A 326 4.93 23.80 -12.38
C ARG A 326 5.67 22.86 -13.32
N TYR A 327 6.73 23.31 -13.97
CA TYR A 327 7.56 22.44 -14.83
C TYR A 327 8.24 21.35 -14.00
N ILE A 328 8.76 21.67 -12.82
CA ILE A 328 9.33 20.67 -11.90
C ILE A 328 8.28 19.61 -11.51
N GLN A 329 7.04 20.03 -11.23
CA GLN A 329 5.94 19.12 -10.91
C GLN A 329 5.65 18.15 -12.06
N GLU A 330 5.64 18.65 -13.30
CA GLU A 330 5.39 17.86 -14.51
C GLU A 330 6.51 16.84 -14.76
N LEU A 331 7.78 17.26 -14.72
CA LEU A 331 8.96 16.38 -14.88
C LEU A 331 8.95 15.23 -13.86
N LEU A 332 8.63 15.55 -12.60
CA LEU A 332 8.56 14.56 -11.52
C LEU A 332 7.28 13.71 -11.57
N GLY A 333 6.26 14.09 -12.34
CA GLY A 333 4.97 13.39 -12.36
C GLY A 333 4.33 13.39 -10.98
N HIS A 334 4.19 14.57 -10.39
CA HIS A 334 3.54 14.79 -9.10
C HIS A 334 2.06 15.14 -9.32
N ASN A 335 1.16 14.33 -8.75
CA ASN A 335 -0.30 14.56 -8.86
C ASN A 335 -0.80 15.73 -7.99
N SER A 336 0.04 16.33 -7.15
CA SER A 336 -0.32 17.43 -6.27
C SER A 336 0.84 18.40 -6.12
N SER A 337 0.57 19.70 -6.22
CA SER A 337 1.54 20.78 -6.00
C SER A 337 2.20 20.68 -4.62
N LYS A 338 1.43 20.23 -3.60
CA LYS A 338 1.90 20.01 -2.23
C LYS A 338 3.11 19.07 -2.10
N THR A 339 3.26 18.14 -3.06
CA THR A 339 4.44 17.24 -3.10
C THR A 339 5.68 17.86 -3.76
N THR A 340 5.51 19.00 -4.42
CA THR A 340 6.58 19.79 -5.04
C THR A 340 6.92 21.01 -4.19
N GLU A 341 5.95 21.59 -3.48
CA GLU A 341 6.12 22.69 -2.51
C GLU A 341 7.10 22.33 -1.39
N ILE A 342 7.33 21.05 -1.09
CA ILE A 342 8.36 20.65 -0.12
C ILE A 342 9.77 21.15 -0.49
N TYR A 343 10.04 21.44 -1.76
CA TYR A 343 11.33 21.92 -2.25
C TYR A 343 11.50 23.43 -2.07
N THR A 344 10.41 24.20 -2.02
CA THR A 344 10.48 25.65 -1.85
C THR A 344 11.00 26.04 -0.47
N HIS A 345 10.79 25.18 0.53
CA HIS A 345 11.31 25.36 1.88
C HIS A 345 12.83 25.14 2.01
N VAL A 346 13.48 24.53 1.02
CA VAL A 346 14.92 24.18 1.10
C VAL A 346 15.78 25.03 0.18
N SER A 347 15.22 25.56 -0.92
CA SER A 347 15.94 26.49 -1.80
C SER A 347 16.21 27.81 -1.06
N LYS A 348 17.47 28.02 -0.66
CA LYS A 348 17.93 29.27 -0.03
C LYS A 348 18.02 30.42 -1.04
N THR A 349 18.21 30.08 -2.33
CA THR A 349 18.60 31.01 -3.39
C THR A 349 17.50 32.01 -3.76
N ASN A 350 16.23 31.68 -3.53
CA ASN A 350 15.15 32.65 -3.74
C ASN A 350 15.02 33.65 -2.59
N LEU A 351 15.29 33.27 -1.34
CA LEU A 351 15.24 34.21 -0.22
C LEU A 351 16.36 35.26 -0.29
N SER A 352 17.56 34.87 -0.73
CA SER A 352 18.69 35.80 -0.87
C SER A 352 18.62 36.72 -2.09
N LYS A 353 17.74 36.43 -3.05
CA LYS A 353 17.49 37.25 -4.25
C LYS A 353 16.27 38.15 -4.10
N ILE A 354 15.47 37.98 -3.05
CA ILE A 354 14.38 38.89 -2.72
C ILE A 354 15.01 40.11 -2.07
N GLU A 355 15.14 41.18 -2.85
CA GLU A 355 15.52 42.49 -2.34
C GLU A 355 14.41 43.02 -1.44
N SER A 356 14.76 43.53 -0.26
CA SER A 356 13.78 44.11 0.64
C SER A 356 13.10 45.29 -0.06
N PRO A 357 11.77 45.45 0.06
CA PRO A 357 11.10 46.65 -0.41
C PRO A 357 11.72 47.93 0.17
N LEU A 358 12.23 47.88 1.40
CA LEU A 358 12.94 48.99 2.03
C LEU A 358 14.27 49.31 1.32
N ASP A 359 15.04 48.29 0.93
CA ASP A 359 16.31 48.47 0.22
C ASP A 359 16.08 49.02 -1.19
N SER A 360 14.96 48.64 -1.83
CA SER A 360 14.53 49.20 -3.12
C SER A 360 14.09 50.67 -3.01
N LEU A 361 13.42 51.04 -1.91
CA LEU A 361 12.99 52.41 -1.65
C LEU A 361 14.16 53.35 -1.34
N ILE A 362 15.17 52.89 -0.58
CA ILE A 362 16.34 53.69 -0.20
C ILE A 362 17.32 53.88 -1.36
N LYS A 363 17.44 52.91 -2.27
CA LYS A 363 18.25 53.06 -3.49
C LYS A 363 17.64 54.00 -4.53
N GLY A 364 16.33 54.26 -4.44
CA GLY A 364 15.60 55.15 -5.34
C GLY A 364 15.50 56.61 -4.85
N SER A 365 16.09 56.93 -3.71
CA SER A 365 16.09 58.28 -3.08
C SER A 365 17.42 59.00 -3.19
#